data_AF-S4PP80-F1
#
_entry.id   AF-S4PP80-F1
#
_cell.length_a   1.000
_cell.length_b   1.000
_cell.length_c   1.000
_cell.angle_alpha   90.00
_cell.angle_beta   90.00
_cell.angle_gamma   90.00
#
_symmetry.space_group_name_H-M   'P 1'
#
loop_
_entity.id
_entity.type
_entity.pdbx_description
1 polymer ?
#
loop_
_entity_poly.entity_id
_entity_poly.type
_entity_poly.pdbx_seq_one_letter_code
_entity_poly.pdbx_strand_id
1 'polypeptide(L)' 'MFEKLLEQEIGYFDENSNSTGSLCARLSGEAASVNAATGQRIGTILQAVGTFLFAIVVSMYYEWRLGLVV' A
#
# COMPACT_ATOMS: atom_id res chain seq x y z
N MET A 1 -9.57 11.90 -9.69
CA MET A 1 -8.32 12.11 -10.46
C MET A 1 -8.61 12.34 -11.93
N PHE A 2 -9.38 11.46 -12.59
CA PHE A 2 -9.81 11.66 -13.98
C PHE A 2 -10.62 12.96 -14.20
N GLU A 3 -11.47 13.31 -13.24
CA GLU A 3 -12.25 14.57 -13.25
C GLU A 3 -11.37 15.83 -13.24
N LYS A 4 -10.27 15.83 -12.47
CA LYS A 4 -9.30 16.94 -12.43
C LYS A 4 -8.47 17.05 -13.70
N LEU A 5 -8.26 15.91 -14.39
CA LEU A 5 -7.59 15.86 -15.68
C LEU A 5 -8.51 16.41 -16.80
N LEU A 6 -9.83 16.22 -16.67
CA LEU A 6 -10.84 16.76 -17.58
C LEU A 6 -11.09 18.27 -17.39
N GLU A 7 -10.74 18.84 -16.24
CA GLU A 7 -10.79 20.29 -15.96
C GLU A 7 -9.58 21.06 -16.52
N GLN A 8 -8.63 20.39 -17.17
CA GLN A 8 -7.38 21.00 -17.64
C GLN A 8 -7.55 21.61 -19.03
N GLU A 9 -7.03 22.83 -19.22
CA GLU A 9 -7.16 23.61 -20.47
C GLU A 9 -6.73 22.82 -21.72
N ILE A 10 -7.45 22.98 -22.84
CA ILE A 10 -7.20 22.28 -24.11
C ILE A 10 -5.76 22.46 -24.62
N GLY A 11 -5.15 23.63 -24.40
CA GLY A 11 -3.75 23.90 -24.78
C GLY A 11 -2.72 23.06 -24.02
N TYR A 12 -3.08 22.51 -22.85
CA TYR A 12 -2.21 21.59 -22.10
C TYR A 12 -2.03 20.25 -22.82
N PHE A 13 -3.02 19.80 -23.58
CA PHE A 13 -2.99 18.53 -24.33
C PHE A 13 -2.38 18.65 -25.74
N ASP A 14 -2.21 19.88 -26.24
CA ASP A 14 -1.63 20.18 -27.55
C ASP A 14 -0.08 20.18 -27.53
N GLU A 15 0.50 20.29 -26.34
CA GLU A 15 1.94 20.11 -26.11
C GLU A 15 2.32 18.63 -26.36
N ASN A 16 3.23 18.36 -27.31
CA ASN A 16 3.67 16.99 -27.66
C ASN A 16 4.14 16.16 -26.45
N SER A 17 4.61 16.81 -25.38
CA SER A 17 5.04 16.16 -24.14
C SER A 17 3.86 15.65 -23.27
N ASN A 18 2.70 16.32 -23.35
CA ASN A 18 1.50 16.08 -22.55
C ASN A 18 0.38 15.36 -23.33
N SER A 19 0.72 14.74 -24.46
CA SER A 19 -0.22 13.90 -25.21
C SER A 19 -0.90 12.91 -24.26
N THR A 20 -2.22 12.75 -24.40
CA THR A 20 -3.10 11.99 -23.49
C THR A 20 -2.58 10.59 -23.15
N GLY A 21 -1.91 9.92 -24.09
CA GLY A 21 -1.28 8.61 -23.86
C GLY A 21 -0.04 8.65 -22.95
N SER A 22 0.82 9.67 -23.10
CA SER A 22 2.01 9.92 -22.26
C SER A 22 1.60 10.25 -20.82
N LEU A 23 0.60 11.12 -20.66
CA LEU A 23 0.09 11.51 -19.36
C LEU A 23 -0.55 10.32 -18.64
N CYS A 24 -1.38 9.54 -19.34
CA CYS A 24 -2.03 8.35 -18.78
C CYS A 24 -1.01 7.27 -18.38
N ALA A 25 0.05 7.07 -19.17
CA ALA A 25 1.13 6.15 -18.84
C ALA A 25 1.94 6.59 -17.62
N ARG A 26 2.29 7.88 -17.52
CA ARG A 26 2.96 8.45 -16.33
C ARG A 26 2.09 8.33 -15.09
N LEU A 27 0.82 8.73 -15.19
CA LEU A 27 -0.12 8.68 -14.08
C LEU A 27 -0.35 7.24 -13.59
N SER A 28 -0.45 6.29 -14.52
CA SER A 28 -0.55 4.86 -14.19
C SER A 28 0.72 4.34 -13.52
N GLY A 29 1.90 4.77 -13.99
CA GLY A 29 3.19 4.42 -13.37
C GLY A 29 3.35 4.99 -11.97
N GLU A 30 2.93 6.24 -11.75
CA GLU A 30 2.92 6.88 -10.42
C GLU A 30 1.89 6.26 -9.48
N ALA A 31 0.69 5.93 -9.98
CA ALA A 31 -0.32 5.23 -9.20
C ALA A 31 0.14 3.81 -8.83
N ALA A 32 0.84 3.10 -9.73
CA ALA A 32 1.40 1.79 -9.48
C ALA A 32 2.55 1.83 -8.46
N SER A 33 3.43 2.82 -8.54
CA SER A 33 4.54 2.98 -7.59
C SER A 33 4.06 3.38 -6.20
N VAL A 34 3.04 4.24 -6.10
CA VAL A 34 2.37 4.55 -4.82
C VAL A 34 1.68 3.31 -4.25
N ASN A 35 0.97 2.54 -5.07
CA ASN A 35 0.33 1.29 -4.61
C ASN A 35 1.35 0.25 -4.15
N ALA A 36 2.46 0.08 -4.88
CA ALA A 36 3.52 -0.86 -4.51
C ALA A 36 4.21 -0.43 -3.20
N ALA A 37 4.56 0.84 -3.06
CA ALA A 37 5.18 1.38 -1.85
C ALA A 37 4.25 1.30 -0.64
N THR A 38 2.95 1.55 -0.84
CA THR A 38 1.93 1.49 0.20
C THR A 38 1.63 0.04 0.58
N GLY A 39 1.43 -0.84 -0.40
CA GLY A 39 1.13 -2.25 -0.20
C GLY A 39 2.24 -3.00 0.51
N GLN A 40 3.50 -2.77 0.13
CA GLN A 40 4.64 -3.42 0.79
C GLN A 40 4.85 -2.93 2.22
N ARG A 41 4.75 -1.61 2.47
CA ARG A 41 4.86 -1.06 3.83
C ARG A 41 3.74 -1.53 4.74
N ILE A 42 2.50 -1.51 4.25
CA ILE A 42 1.34 -2.00 5.00
C ILE A 42 1.48 -3.49 5.27
N GLY A 43 1.94 -4.27 4.29
CA GLY A 43 2.20 -5.71 4.45
C GLY A 43 3.21 -6.00 5.56
N THR A 44 4.33 -5.28 5.61
CA THR A 44 5.34 -5.46 6.67
C THR A 44 4.80 -5.08 8.05
N ILE A 45 4.03 -3.99 8.15
CA ILE A 45 3.43 -3.57 9.43
C ILE A 45 2.42 -4.63 9.90
N LEU A 46 1.55 -5.09 9.00
CA LEU A 46 0.55 -6.11 9.32
C LEU A 46 1.20 -7.43 9.74
N GLN A 47 2.28 -7.82 9.06
CA GLN A 47 3.06 -9.00 9.42
C GLN A 47 3.67 -8.86 10.81
N ALA A 48 4.32 -7.72 11.10
CA ALA A 48 4.93 -7.47 12.41
C ALA A 48 3.90 -7.52 13.54
N VAL A 49 2.74 -6.88 13.35
CA VAL A 49 1.62 -6.91 14.30
C VAL A 49 1.08 -8.33 14.49
N GLY A 50 0.89 -9.07 13.39
CA GLY A 50 0.43 -10.45 13.43
C GLY A 50 1.39 -11.37 14.19
N THR A 51 2.69 -11.27 13.93
CA THR A 51 3.73 -12.03 14.64
C THR A 51 3.75 -11.68 16.13
N PHE A 52 3.63 -10.40 16.48
CA PHE A 52 3.60 -9.95 17.87
C PHE A 52 2.40 -10.52 18.64
N LEU A 53 1.19 -10.43 18.05
CA LEU A 53 -0.01 -11.01 18.64
C LEU A 53 0.09 -12.53 18.79
N PHE A 54 0.61 -13.20 17.77
CA PHE A 54 0.79 -14.65 17.80
C PHE A 54 1.76 -15.06 18.92
N ALA A 55 2.87 -14.34 19.08
CA ALA A 55 3.83 -14.59 20.16
C ALA A 55 3.20 -14.42 21.55
N ILE A 56 2.39 -13.38 21.76
CA ILE A 56 1.69 -13.15 23.03
C ILE A 56 0.72 -14.30 23.33
N VAL A 57 -0.11 -14.69 22.35
CA VAL A 57 -1.10 -15.76 22.52
C VAL A 57 -0.40 -17.09 22.85
N VAL A 58 0.69 -17.40 22.15
CA VAL A 58 1.46 -18.62 22.39
C VAL A 58 2.11 -18.58 23.78
N SER A 59 2.72 -17.46 24.19
CA SER A 59 3.31 -17.31 25.52
C SER A 59 2.29 -17.58 26.63
N MET A 60 1.12 -16.94 26.54
CA MET A 60 0.07 -17.08 27.55
C MET A 60 -0.50 -18.49 27.60
N TYR A 61 -0.62 -19.18 26.45
CA TYR A 61 -1.03 -20.58 26.41
C TYR A 61 0.00 -21.51 27.05
N TYR A 62 1.29 -21.28 26.80
CA TYR A 62 2.37 -22.08 27.39
C TYR A 62 2.53 -21.83 28.89
N GLU A 63 2.43 -20.59 29.37
CA GLU A 63 2.46 -20.27 30.80
C GLU A 63 1.32 -20.97 31.56
N TRP A 64 0.12 -21.02 30.99
CA TRP A 64 -0.98 -21.78 31.59
C TRP A 64 -0.73 -23.29 31.64
N ARG A 65 -0.08 -23.85 30.62
CA ARG A 65 0.28 -25.28 30.61
C ARG A 65 1.46 -25.59 31.55
N LEU A 66 2.44 -24.70 31.64
CA LEU A 66 3.59 -24.83 32.55
C LEU A 66 3.16 -24.74 34.01
N GLY A 67 2.27 -23.80 34.35
CA GLY A 67 1.77 -23.63 35.72
C GLY A 67 0.84 -24.75 36.23
N LEU A 68 0.31 -25.58 35.33
CA LEU A 68 -0.59 -26.69 35.68
C LEU A 68 0.13 -28.05 35.69
N VAL A 69 1.29 -28.15 35.05
CA VAL A 69 2.15 -29.35 35.03
C VAL A 69 3.13 -29.39 36.22
N VAL A 70 3.44 -28.24 36.83
CA VAL A 70 4.19 -28.14 38.10
C VAL A 70 3.24 -28.26 39.29
#